data_AF-A0A1E8FUQ5-F1
#
_entry.id   AF-A0A1E8FUQ5-F1
#
_cell.length_a   1.000
_cell.length_b   1.000
_cell.length_c   1.000
_cell.angle_alpha   90.00
_cell.angle_beta   90.00
_cell.angle_gamma   90.00
#
_symmetry.space_group_name_H-M   'P 1'
#
loop_
_entity.id
_entity.type
_entity.pdbx_description
1 polymer ?
#
loop_
_entity_poly.entity_id
_entity_poly.type
_entity_poly.pdbx_seq_one_letter_code
_entity_poly.pdbx_strand_id
1 'polypeptide(L)'
;MAARAKRFRDTGFWYIGASSTVEIRGIKVTADQRYTLVAFNELTELRLASKAGPSDVPTMYSLDQTARFVSTSNGWQLSELGLSDPGSKGLLPSTIVPPPGIPRE
;
A
#
# COMPACT_ATOMS: atom_id res chain seq x y z
N MET A 1 -29.07 3.82 -24.55
CA MET A 1 -29.03 4.30 -23.14
C MET A 1 -27.93 3.54 -22.42
N ALA A 2 -26.76 4.16 -22.21
CA ALA A 2 -25.66 3.52 -21.50
C ALA A 2 -25.94 3.55 -19.98
N ALA A 3 -25.96 2.39 -19.34
CA ALA A 3 -26.13 2.29 -17.90
C ALA A 3 -24.93 2.97 -17.20
N ARG A 4 -25.22 4.03 -16.45
CA ARG A 4 -24.24 4.76 -15.64
C ARG A 4 -23.74 3.79 -14.55
N ALA A 5 -22.51 3.31 -14.68
CA ALA A 5 -21.87 2.49 -13.65
C ALA A 5 -21.96 3.21 -12.30
N LYS A 6 -22.75 2.64 -11.37
CA LYS A 6 -22.86 3.14 -10.00
C LYS A 6 -21.49 3.05 -9.37
N ARG A 7 -20.87 4.21 -9.10
CA ARG A 7 -19.67 4.28 -8.25
C ARG A 7 -20.05 3.71 -6.88
N PHE A 8 -19.41 2.61 -6.49
CA PHE A 8 -19.48 2.07 -5.13
C PHE A 8 -19.08 3.20 -4.18
N ARG A 9 -19.97 3.60 -3.27
CA ARG A 9 -19.64 4.54 -2.19
C ARG A 9 -19.44 3.68 -0.94
N ASP A 10 -18.21 3.61 -0.42
CA ASP A 10 -17.84 2.95 0.84
C ASP A 10 -18.38 3.69 2.08
N THR A 11 -19.67 4.02 2.09
CA THR A 11 -20.33 4.48 3.32
C THR A 11 -20.89 3.26 4.03
N GLY A 12 -20.15 2.72 5.01
CA GLY A 12 -20.64 1.63 5.86
C GLY A 12 -19.62 0.59 6.31
N PHE A 13 -18.38 0.64 5.81
CA PHE A 13 -17.31 -0.27 6.22
C PHE A 13 -16.26 0.45 7.09
N TRP A 14 -15.72 -0.26 8.07
CA TRP A 14 -14.59 0.16 8.90
C TRP A 14 -13.52 -0.93 8.96
N TYR A 15 -12.27 -0.52 9.13
CA TYR A 15 -11.15 -1.45 9.28
C TYR A 15 -11.20 -2.16 10.63
N ILE A 16 -11.06 -3.48 10.60
CA ILE A 16 -10.96 -4.35 11.80
C ILE A 16 -9.60 -5.04 11.90
N GLY A 17 -8.77 -4.95 10.86
CA GLY A 17 -7.40 -5.47 10.85
C GLY A 17 -6.66 -5.14 9.57
N ALA A 18 -5.33 -5.18 9.64
CA ALA A 18 -4.44 -5.05 8.50
C ALA A 18 -3.26 -6.02 8.66
N SER A 19 -2.78 -6.57 7.56
CA SER A 19 -1.57 -7.38 7.50
C SER A 19 -0.76 -6.95 6.29
N SER A 20 0.51 -6.63 6.49
CA SER A 20 1.40 -6.13 5.43
C SER A 20 2.64 -6.99 5.31
N THR A 21 3.01 -7.30 4.08
CA THR A 21 4.28 -7.91 3.72
C THR A 21 5.11 -6.89 2.95
N VAL A 22 6.36 -6.69 3.37
CA VAL A 22 7.29 -5.75 2.74
C VAL A 22 8.42 -6.54 2.09
N GLU A 23 8.59 -6.36 0.79
CA GLU A 23 9.71 -6.90 0.03
C GLU A 23 10.71 -5.78 -0.29
N ILE A 24 11.92 -5.87 0.25
CA ILE A 24 12.98 -4.92 -0.05
C ILE A 24 13.56 -5.22 -1.43
N ARG A 25 13.47 -4.23 -2.33
CA ARG A 25 13.98 -4.32 -3.70
C ARG A 25 15.38 -3.73 -3.86
N GLY A 26 15.74 -2.76 -3.02
CA GLY A 26 17.06 -2.15 -3.07
C GLY A 26 17.34 -1.20 -1.92
N ILE A 27 18.62 -1.07 -1.59
CA ILE A 27 19.11 -0.15 -0.57
C ILE A 27 20.27 0.65 -1.17
N LYS A 28 20.21 1.98 -1.05
CA LYS A 28 21.27 2.89 -1.46
C LYS A 28 21.67 3.78 -0.29
N VAL A 29 22.85 3.50 0.27
CA VAL A 29 23.44 4.30 1.34
C VAL A 29 24.27 5.44 0.73
N THR A 30 24.20 6.64 1.30
CA THR A 30 25.04 7.75 0.84
C THR A 30 26.49 7.58 1.28
N ALA A 31 27.41 8.20 0.53
CA ALA A 31 28.85 8.11 0.83
C ALA A 31 29.20 8.66 2.22
N ASP A 32 28.45 9.65 2.71
CA ASP A 32 28.61 10.24 4.04
C ASP A 32 27.80 9.53 5.14
N GLN A 33 27.08 8.45 4.79
CA GLN A 33 26.21 7.68 5.68
C GLN A 33 25.17 8.50 6.44
N ARG A 34 24.84 9.71 5.97
CA ARG A 34 23.84 10.59 6.62
C ARG A 34 22.41 10.19 6.29
N TYR A 35 22.18 9.63 5.11
CA TYR A 35 20.88 9.07 4.77
C TYR A 35 21.00 7.79 3.92
N THR A 36 19.98 6.94 4.00
CA THR A 36 19.81 5.79 3.09
C THR A 36 18.45 5.85 2.43
N LEU A 37 18.39 5.42 1.17
CA LEU A 37 17.15 5.24 0.43
C LEU A 37 16.86 3.75 0.32
N VAL A 38 15.65 3.35 0.67
CA VAL A 38 15.17 1.97 0.61
C VAL A 38 13.99 1.91 -0.34
N ALA A 39 14.15 1.18 -1.43
CA ALA A 39 13.08 0.87 -2.36
C ALA A 39 12.45 -0.47 -1.97
N PHE A 40 11.13 -0.51 -1.86
CA PHE A 40 10.41 -1.71 -1.45
C PHE A 40 9.02 -1.79 -2.10
N ASN A 41 8.50 -3.00 -2.20
CA ASN A 41 7.09 -3.24 -2.48
C ASN A 41 6.38 -3.59 -1.18
N GLU A 42 5.25 -2.96 -0.94
CA GLU A 42 4.34 -3.32 0.15
C GLU A 42 3.11 -3.99 -0.44
N LEU A 43 2.79 -5.20 0.04
CA LEU A 43 1.54 -5.89 -0.21
C LEU A 43 0.74 -5.92 1.10
N THR A 44 -0.44 -5.34 1.11
CA THR A 44 -1.26 -5.22 2.31
C THR A 44 -2.65 -5.76 2.09
N GLU A 45 -3.10 -6.56 3.05
CA GLU A 45 -4.46 -7.05 3.21
C GLU A 45 -5.17 -6.23 4.28
N LEU A 46 -6.33 -5.67 3.96
CA LEU A 46 -7.21 -4.92 4.85
C LEU A 46 -8.49 -5.73 5.10
N ARG A 47 -8.78 -5.98 6.37
CA ARG A 47 -10.02 -6.63 6.81
C ARG A 47 -11.03 -5.58 7.22
N LEU A 48 -12.19 -5.65 6.61
CA LEU A 48 -13.28 -4.68 6.79
C LEU A 48 -14.45 -5.34 7.51
N ALA A 49 -15.21 -4.56 8.27
CA ALA A 49 -16.52 -4.95 8.77
C ALA A 49 -17.53 -3.85 8.49
N SER A 50 -18.80 -4.23 8.44
CA SER A 50 -19.94 -3.32 8.37
C SER A 50 -20.92 -3.59 9.51
N LYS A 51 -22.04 -2.87 9.53
CA LYS A 51 -23.14 -3.14 10.47
C LYS A 51 -23.71 -4.56 10.36
N ALA A 52 -23.50 -5.24 9.23
CA ALA A 52 -23.92 -6.63 9.02
C ALA A 52 -22.89 -7.67 9.50
N GLY A 53 -21.68 -7.25 9.90
CA GLY A 53 -20.58 -8.14 10.32
C GLY A 53 -19.30 -7.96 9.50
N PRO A 54 -18.27 -8.80 9.75
CA PRO A 54 -17.03 -8.83 8.97
C PRO A 54 -17.28 -9.13 7.49
N SER A 55 -16.47 -8.54 6.61
CA SER A 55 -16.39 -8.93 5.21
C SER A 55 -15.59 -10.22 5.08
N ASP A 56 -16.12 -11.20 4.36
CA ASP A 56 -15.40 -12.43 4.02
C ASP A 56 -14.33 -12.18 2.92
N VAL A 57 -14.43 -11.05 2.22
CA VAL A 57 -13.47 -10.65 1.18
C VAL A 57 -12.61 -9.50 1.70
N PRO A 58 -11.31 -9.72 1.94
CA PRO A 58 -10.41 -8.65 2.31
C PRO A 58 -10.08 -7.76 1.12
N THR A 59 -9.78 -6.49 1.37
CA THR A 59 -9.27 -5.57 0.35
C THR A 59 -7.75 -5.65 0.32
N MET A 60 -7.16 -5.94 -0.84
CA MET A 60 -5.71 -6.00 -0.99
C MET A 60 -5.19 -4.85 -1.86
N TYR A 61 -4.03 -4.31 -1.49
CA TYR A 61 -3.26 -3.40 -2.33
C TYR A 61 -1.79 -3.78 -2.41
N SER A 62 -1.16 -3.45 -3.54
CA SER A 62 0.29 -3.48 -3.71
C SER A 62 0.80 -2.10 -4.10
N LEU A 63 1.85 -1.62 -3.44
CA LEU A 63 2.45 -0.29 -3.66
C LEU A 63 3.97 -0.37 -3.71
N ASP A 64 4.54 0.20 -4.77
CA ASP A 64 5.98 0.45 -4.86
C ASP A 64 6.34 1.78 -4.20
N GLN A 65 7.20 1.71 -3.19
CA GLN A 65 7.53 2.83 -2.33
C GLN A 65 9.04 3.00 -2.18
N THR A 66 9.42 4.24 -1.87
CA THR A 66 10.78 4.61 -1.48
C THR A 66 10.72 5.31 -0.13
N ALA A 67 11.48 4.80 0.83
CA ALA A 67 11.68 5.42 2.14
C ALA A 67 13.08 6.03 2.24
N ARG A 68 13.17 7.24 2.78
CA ARG A 68 14.43 7.85 3.19
C ARG A 68 14.57 7.74 4.70
N PHE A 69 15.69 7.16 5.12
CA PHE A 69 16.08 7.13 6.53
C PHE A 69 17.28 8.03 6.74
N VAL A 70 17.28 8.81 7.82
CA VAL A 70 18.40 9.64 8.25
C VAL A 70 19.09 9.01 9.46
N SER A 71 20.41 9.10 9.50
CA SER A 71 21.18 8.63 10.65
C SER A 71 21.10 9.65 11.77
N THR A 72 20.71 9.20 12.96
CA THR A 72 20.61 10.02 14.18
C THR A 72 21.40 9.37 15.32
N SER A 73 21.55 10.08 16.45
CA SER A 73 22.17 9.51 17.65
C SER A 73 21.43 8.27 18.19
N ASN A 74 20.15 8.12 17.84
CA ASN A 74 19.29 7.02 18.28
C ASN A 74 19.12 5.94 17.19
N GLY A 75 19.96 5.97 16.15
CA GLY A 75 19.89 5.07 15.00
C GLY A 75 19.20 5.70 13.79
N TRP A 76 18.83 4.85 12.83
CA TRP A 76 18.16 5.26 11.60
C TRP A 76 16.70 5.64 11.86
N GLN A 77 16.30 6.82 11.43
CA GLN A 77 14.92 7.30 11.56
C GLN A 77 14.32 7.58 10.19
N LEU A 78 13.05 7.19 10.00
CA LEU A 78 12.31 7.50 8.78
C LEU A 78 12.12 9.02 8.69
N SER A 79 12.65 9.64 7.65
CA SER A 79 12.48 11.08 7.39
C SER A 79 11.44 11.35 6.32
N GLU A 80 11.31 10.46 5.33
CA GLU A 80 10.43 10.64 4.18
C GLU A 80 9.95 9.28 3.68
N LEU A 81 8.69 9.23 3.27
CA LEU A 81 8.09 8.07 2.61
C LEU A 81 7.30 8.59 1.40
N GLY A 82 7.57 8.02 0.22
CA GLY A 82 6.90 8.40 -1.01
C GLY A 82 6.65 7.20 -1.92
N LEU A 83 5.72 7.37 -2.85
CA LEU A 83 5.54 6.44 -3.96
C LEU A 83 6.74 6.54 -4.90
N SER A 84 7.23 5.41 -5.39
CA SER A 84 8.42 5.36 -6.25
C SER A 84 8.20 5.98 -7.65
N ASP A 85 6.97 6.37 -8.01
CA ASP A 85 6.64 7.03 -9.27
C ASP A 85 5.85 8.35 -9.07
N PRO A 86 6.48 9.53 -9.31
CA PRO A 86 5.83 10.83 -9.21
C PRO A 86 4.84 11.13 -10.37
N GLY A 87 4.74 10.27 -11.39
CA GLY A 87 3.71 10.33 -12.43
C GLY A 87 2.32 9.94 -11.93
N SER A 88 2.26 9.26 -10.79
CA SER A 88 1.04 8.82 -10.11
C SER A 88 0.48 9.91 -9.21
N LYS A 89 0.17 11.11 -9.75
CA LYS A 89 -0.60 12.10 -9.00
C LYS A 89 -1.98 11.51 -8.67
N GLY A 90 -2.12 10.98 -7.47
CA GLY A 90 -3.41 10.61 -6.88
C GLY A 90 -4.04 9.32 -7.41
N LEU A 91 -3.27 8.40 -8.00
CA LEU A 91 -3.80 7.07 -8.28
C LEU A 91 -3.79 6.27 -6.97
N LEU A 92 -5.01 6.08 -6.46
CA LEU A 92 -5.41 5.01 -5.56
C LEU A 92 -4.68 3.70 -5.91
N PRO A 93 -4.43 2.81 -4.92
CA PRO A 93 -3.64 1.60 -5.07
C PRO A 93 -3.84 0.94 -6.43
N SER A 94 -2.77 0.89 -7.21
CA SER A 94 -2.80 0.62 -8.65
C SER A 94 -3.20 -0.82 -9.00
N THR A 95 -3.39 -1.68 -8.00
CA THR A 95 -3.94 -3.02 -8.23
C THR A 95 -4.74 -3.44 -7.01
N ILE A 96 -6.08 -3.48 -7.14
CA ILE A 96 -6.86 -4.44 -6.36
C ILE A 96 -6.38 -5.80 -6.86
N VAL A 97 -5.56 -6.47 -6.06
CA VAL A 97 -5.18 -7.85 -6.38
C VAL A 97 -6.45 -8.68 -6.26
N PRO A 98 -6.90 -9.35 -7.33
CA PRO A 98 -8.06 -10.23 -7.23
C PRO A 98 -7.73 -11.33 -6.20
N PRO A 99 -8.68 -11.70 -5.33
CA PRO A 99 -8.45 -12.74 -4.35
C PRO A 99 -7.98 -14.03 -5.06
N PRO A 100 -7.04 -14.79 -4.47
CA PRO A 100 -6.59 -16.04 -5.05
C PRO A 100 -7.78 -16.99 -5.18
N GLY A 101 -8.14 -17.34 -6.42
CA GLY A 101 -9.18 -18.35 -6.71
C GLY A 101 -10.26 -17.97 -7.72
N ILE A 102 -10.26 -16.76 -8.30
CA ILE A 102 -11.19 -16.42 -9.40
C ILE A 102 -10.50 -16.69 -10.75
N PRO A 103 -10.95 -17.67 -11.57
CA PRO A 103 -10.45 -17.87 -12.92
C PRO A 103 -10.68 -16.60 -13.74
N ARG A 104 -9.66 -16.18 -14.50
CA ARG A 104 -9.85 -15.19 -15.54
C ARG A 104 -10.45 -15.93 -16.74
N GLU A 105 -11.74 -15.69 -17.02
CA GLU A 105 -12.32 -15.97 -18.34
C GLU A 105 -11.80 -14.99 -19.38
#